data_AF-A0A7S1D5C7-F1
#
_entry.id   AF-A0A7S1D5C7-F1
#
_cell.length_a   1.000
_cell.length_b   1.000
_cell.length_c   1.000
_cell.angle_alpha   90.00
_cell.angle_beta   90.00
_cell.angle_gamma   90.00
#
_symmetry.space_group_name_H-M   'P 1'
#
loop_
_entity.id
_entity.type
_entity.pdbx_description
1 polymer ?
#
loop_
_entity_poly.entity_id
_entity_poly.type
_entity_poly.pdbx_seq_one_letter_code
_entity_poly.pdbx_strand_id
1 'polypeptide(L)'
;FVKHKTAKQVTMVAVGSTVASIYGVGTVKGERDDGCVVIELQSWLLAGGQNPMAYLREGQFVKTATSGDTVKSIYGSGTVQEVRKDGTTKVQLESWLLAGGQHPMAYLQPTQYE
;
A
#
# COMPACT_ATOMS: atom_id res chain seq x y z
N PHE A 1 41.12 3.25 12.91
CA PHE A 1 40.13 3.12 11.81
C PHE A 1 39.02 2.17 12.25
N VAL A 2 37.96 2.70 12.85
CA VAL A 2 36.80 1.88 13.23
C VAL A 2 35.90 1.77 11.99
N LYS A 3 35.77 0.58 11.43
CA LYS A 3 34.79 0.29 10.39
C LYS A 3 33.41 0.31 11.05
N HIS A 4 32.66 1.39 10.86
CA HIS A 4 31.23 1.38 11.17
C HIS A 4 30.57 0.36 10.23
N LYS A 5 30.18 -0.80 10.76
CA LYS A 5 29.22 -1.68 10.12
C LYS A 5 27.89 -0.92 10.14
N THR A 6 27.51 -0.31 9.02
CA THR A 6 26.16 0.18 8.81
C THR A 6 25.21 -0.99 9.01
N ALA A 7 24.39 -0.93 10.06
CA ALA A 7 23.31 -1.88 10.25
C ALA A 7 22.41 -1.79 9.01
N LYS A 8 22.17 -2.92 8.35
CA LYS A 8 21.15 -3.03 7.31
C LYS A 8 19.83 -2.64 7.98
N GLN A 9 19.31 -1.45 7.65
CA GLN A 9 18.00 -1.05 8.09
C GLN A 9 17.03 -2.11 7.58
N VAL A 10 16.25 -2.69 8.49
CA VAL A 10 15.28 -3.74 8.12
C VAL A 10 14.26 -3.07 7.20
N THR A 11 14.20 -3.50 5.95
CA THR A 11 13.20 -3.03 5.00
C THR A 11 11.82 -3.26 5.63
N MET A 12 11.12 -2.19 6.04
CA MET A 12 9.81 -2.31 6.68
C MET A 12 8.74 -2.92 5.75
N VAL A 13 9.03 -3.02 4.45
CA VAL A 13 8.11 -3.51 3.44
C VAL A 13 8.84 -4.46 2.49
N ALA A 14 8.29 -5.68 2.33
CA ALA A 14 8.88 -6.71 1.48
C ALA A 14 8.77 -6.36 -0.02
N VAL A 15 9.74 -6.80 -0.81
CA VAL A 15 9.64 -6.78 -2.28
C VAL A 15 8.36 -7.50 -2.72
N GLY A 16 7.66 -6.91 -3.68
CA GLY A 16 6.35 -7.37 -4.14
C GLY A 16 5.17 -6.80 -3.36
N SER A 17 5.39 -6.16 -2.21
CA SER A 17 4.30 -5.49 -1.48
C SER A 17 3.77 -4.30 -2.28
N THR A 18 2.46 -4.08 -2.20
CA THR A 18 1.82 -2.88 -2.72
C THR A 18 1.89 -1.77 -1.66
N VAL A 19 2.23 -0.57 -2.12
CA VAL A 19 2.37 0.64 -1.30
C VAL A 19 1.71 1.82 -1.99
N ALA A 20 1.25 2.78 -1.19
CA ALA A 20 0.71 4.05 -1.67
C ALA A 20 1.62 5.21 -1.26
N SER A 21 1.79 6.18 -2.15
CA SER A 21 2.55 7.41 -1.92
C SER A 21 1.78 8.61 -2.49
N ILE A 22 2.32 9.81 -2.28
CA ILE A 22 1.77 11.03 -2.92
C ILE A 22 1.82 11.00 -4.46
N TYR A 23 2.61 10.09 -5.04
CA TYR A 23 2.75 9.93 -6.49
C TYR A 23 1.86 8.80 -7.06
N GLY A 24 1.05 8.15 -6.21
CA GLY A 24 0.19 7.04 -6.56
C GLY A 24 0.60 5.73 -5.90
N VAL A 25 -0.05 4.66 -6.36
CA VAL A 25 0.17 3.28 -5.90
C VAL A 25 1.21 2.59 -6.76
N GLY A 26 2.03 1.78 -6.12
CA GLY A 26 3.04 0.99 -6.80
C GLY A 26 3.44 -0.26 -6.04
N THR A 27 4.32 -1.03 -6.67
CA THR A 27 4.88 -2.26 -6.12
C THR A 27 6.33 -2.05 -5.75
N VAL A 28 6.73 -2.50 -4.55
CA VAL A 28 8.13 -2.47 -4.11
C VAL A 28 8.94 -3.43 -4.98
N LYS A 29 10.00 -2.92 -5.62
CA LYS A 29 10.95 -3.69 -6.44
C LYS A 29 12.27 -3.99 -5.72
N GLY A 30 12.60 -3.23 -4.70
CA GLY A 30 13.84 -3.41 -3.94
C GLY A 30 14.13 -2.24 -3.02
N GLU A 31 15.30 -2.30 -2.40
CA GLU A 31 15.88 -1.25 -1.58
C GLU A 31 17.29 -0.95 -2.08
N ARG A 32 17.69 0.32 -2.00
CA ARG A 32 19.03 0.79 -2.36
C ARG A 32 19.91 0.91 -1.12
N ASP A 33 21.23 0.95 -1.33
CA ASP A 33 22.22 1.10 -0.24
C ASP A 33 22.09 2.42 0.54
N ASP A 34 21.39 3.43 -0.02
CA ASP A 34 21.11 4.73 0.62
C ASP A 34 19.82 4.76 1.46
N GLY A 35 19.16 3.60 1.63
CA GLY A 35 17.93 3.42 2.39
C GLY A 35 16.66 3.86 1.65
N CYS A 36 16.73 4.12 0.34
CA CYS A 36 15.54 4.38 -0.46
C CYS A 36 14.90 3.07 -0.95
N VAL A 37 13.59 2.97 -0.81
CA VAL A 37 12.78 1.91 -1.41
C VAL A 37 12.46 2.27 -2.86
N VAL A 38 12.65 1.30 -3.74
CA VAL A 38 12.40 1.40 -5.17
C VAL A 38 10.98 0.93 -5.44
N ILE A 39 10.11 1.81 -5.93
CA ILE A 39 8.68 1.55 -6.16
C ILE A 39 8.37 1.77 -7.64
N GLU A 40 7.83 0.75 -8.30
CA GLU A 40 7.26 0.89 -9.64
C GLU A 40 5.81 1.37 -9.51
N LEU A 41 5.53 2.61 -9.92
CA LEU A 41 4.20 3.19 -9.86
C LEU A 41 3.32 2.63 -10.98
N GLN A 42 2.07 2.28 -10.65
CA GLN A 42 1.11 1.64 -11.55
C GLN A 42 -0.11 2.52 -11.84
N SER A 43 -0.21 3.68 -11.20
CA SER A 43 -1.36 4.58 -11.34
C SER A 43 -1.33 5.44 -12.61
N TRP A 44 -0.18 5.55 -13.28
CA TRP A 44 -0.01 6.33 -14.52
C TRP A 44 1.24 5.88 -15.29
N LEU A 45 1.34 6.28 -16.55
CA LEU A 45 2.46 5.95 -17.45
C LEU A 45 3.23 7.21 -17.84
N LEU A 46 4.55 7.06 -18.02
CA LEU A 46 5.39 8.06 -18.70
C LEU A 46 4.96 8.22 -20.16
N ALA A 47 5.39 9.30 -20.82
CA ALA A 47 5.06 9.57 -22.22
C ALA A 47 5.41 8.41 -23.18
N GLY A 48 6.42 7.60 -22.84
CA GLY A 48 6.82 6.39 -23.59
C GLY A 48 6.04 5.13 -23.24
N GLY A 49 5.01 5.20 -22.39
CA GLY A 49 4.19 4.07 -21.97
C GLY A 49 4.77 3.20 -20.85
N GLN A 50 5.92 3.58 -20.28
CA GLN A 50 6.53 2.84 -19.17
C GLN A 50 5.95 3.28 -17.81
N ASN A 51 5.94 2.36 -16.85
CA ASN A 51 5.68 2.67 -15.45
C ASN A 51 6.82 3.53 -14.87
N PRO A 52 6.52 4.64 -14.17
CA PRO A 52 7.53 5.42 -13.48
C PRO A 52 8.15 4.65 -12.30
N MET A 53 9.44 4.89 -12.04
CA MET A 53 10.15 4.39 -10.85
C MET A 53 10.33 5.52 -9.84
N ALA A 54 9.76 5.36 -8.66
CA ALA A 54 9.94 6.27 -7.53
C ALA A 54 10.97 5.70 -6.54
N TYR A 55 11.78 6.59 -5.97
CA TYR A 55 12.77 6.27 -4.94
C TYR A 55 12.35 7.00 -3.66
N LEU A 56 11.72 6.28 -2.75
CA LEU A 56 11.07 6.87 -1.58
C LEU A 56 11.70 6.35 -0.29
N ARG A 57 11.88 7.24 0.68
CA ARG A 57 12.29 6.89 2.04
C ARG A 57 11.08 6.45 2.86
N GLU A 58 11.37 5.80 3.98
CA GLU A 58 10.39 5.55 5.03
C GLU A 58 9.59 6.82 5.39
N GLY A 59 8.28 6.67 5.57
CA GLY A 59 7.35 7.77 5.82
C GLY A 59 6.85 8.51 4.58
N GLN A 60 7.47 8.30 3.40
CA GLN A 60 6.98 8.87 2.13
C GLN A 60 5.99 7.95 1.40
N PHE A 61 5.76 6.75 1.95
CA PHE A 61 4.79 5.78 1.47
C PHE A 61 4.20 5.00 2.65
N VAL A 62 3.02 4.42 2.43
CA VAL A 62 2.35 3.53 3.38
C VAL A 62 2.10 2.18 2.72
N LYS A 63 2.21 1.09 3.50
CA LYS A 63 1.83 -0.23 3.02
C LYS A 63 0.32 -0.26 2.81
N THR A 64 -0.12 -0.74 1.65
CA THR A 64 -1.55 -0.97 1.42
C THR A 64 -1.89 -2.39 1.84
N ALA A 65 -3.15 -2.60 2.22
CA ALA A 65 -3.65 -3.96 2.38
C ALA A 65 -3.65 -4.71 1.03
N THR A 66 -3.82 -6.02 1.10
CA THR A 66 -3.98 -6.94 -0.02
C THR A 66 -5.32 -7.66 0.10
N SER A 67 -5.83 -8.20 -1.01
CA SER A 67 -7.08 -8.97 -0.99
C SER A 67 -7.00 -10.12 0.01
N GLY A 68 -8.02 -10.22 0.88
CA GLY A 68 -8.09 -11.17 1.99
C GLY A 68 -7.63 -10.60 3.33
N ASP A 69 -6.92 -9.46 3.36
CA ASP A 69 -6.53 -8.84 4.62
C ASP A 69 -7.76 -8.33 5.38
N THR A 70 -7.77 -8.54 6.69
CA THR A 70 -8.72 -7.88 7.58
C THR A 70 -8.20 -6.50 7.92
N VAL A 71 -9.02 -5.48 7.72
CA VAL A 71 -8.70 -4.08 8.00
C VAL A 71 -9.73 -3.47 8.93
N LYS A 72 -9.31 -2.49 9.72
CA LYS A 72 -10.19 -1.70 10.58
C LYS A 72 -10.30 -0.28 10.04
N SER A 73 -11.51 0.24 9.97
CA SER A 73 -11.80 1.61 9.57
C SER A 73 -12.74 2.29 10.56
N ILE A 74 -13.02 3.58 10.35
CA ILE A 74 -14.05 4.31 11.12
C ILE A 74 -15.46 3.74 10.93
N TYR A 75 -15.68 2.92 9.90
CA TYR A 75 -16.96 2.30 9.58
C TYR A 75 -17.10 0.87 10.14
N GLY A 76 -16.07 0.40 10.86
CA GLY A 76 -15.96 -0.96 11.40
C GLY A 76 -14.84 -1.76 10.76
N SER A 77 -14.74 -3.02 11.17
CA SER A 77 -13.81 -4.00 10.63
C SER A 77 -14.42 -4.72 9.43
N GLY A 78 -13.56 -5.11 8.49
CA GLY A 78 -13.97 -5.85 7.32
C GLY A 78 -12.81 -6.51 6.59
N THR A 79 -13.13 -7.26 5.55
CA THR A 79 -12.16 -7.98 4.74
C THR A 79 -12.00 -7.29 3.38
N VAL A 80 -10.75 -7.05 2.99
CA VAL A 80 -10.41 -6.48 1.68
C VAL A 80 -10.76 -7.47 0.59
N GLN A 81 -11.62 -7.03 -0.33
CA GLN A 81 -12.02 -7.81 -1.49
C GLN A 81 -11.09 -7.51 -2.68
N GLU A 82 -10.74 -6.24 -2.87
CA GLU A 82 -9.99 -5.77 -4.05
C GLU A 82 -9.22 -4.50 -3.70
N VAL A 83 -8.00 -4.38 -4.22
CA VAL A 83 -7.24 -3.13 -4.23
C VAL A 83 -7.13 -2.67 -5.68
N ARG A 84 -7.69 -1.50 -5.99
CA ARG A 84 -7.70 -0.95 -7.34
C ARG A 84 -6.37 -0.26 -7.68
N LYS A 85 -6.14 -0.03 -8.97
CA LYS A 85 -4.92 0.63 -9.49
C LYS A 85 -4.72 2.07 -9.00
N ASP A 86 -5.80 2.73 -8.63
CA ASP A 86 -5.79 4.07 -8.03
C ASP A 86 -5.53 4.05 -6.52
N GLY A 87 -5.40 2.87 -5.92
CA GLY A 87 -5.22 2.67 -4.48
C GLY A 87 -6.51 2.57 -3.68
N THR A 88 -7.66 2.77 -4.30
CA THR A 88 -8.94 2.60 -3.64
C THR A 88 -9.14 1.13 -3.29
N THR A 89 -9.34 0.85 -2.02
CA THR A 89 -9.52 -0.49 -1.47
C THR A 89 -10.99 -0.77 -1.23
N LYS A 90 -11.50 -1.84 -1.82
CA LYS A 90 -12.88 -2.30 -1.63
C LYS A 90 -12.92 -3.25 -0.44
N VAL A 91 -13.65 -2.89 0.60
CA VAL A 91 -13.73 -3.61 1.88
C VAL A 91 -15.17 -4.03 2.14
N GLN A 92 -15.39 -5.33 2.37
CA GLN A 92 -16.67 -5.82 2.86
C GLN A 92 -16.69 -5.72 4.38
N LEU A 93 -17.57 -4.87 4.92
CA LEU A 93 -17.66 -4.65 6.36
C LEU A 93 -18.44 -5.79 7.03
N GLU A 94 -17.86 -6.34 8.09
CA GLU A 94 -18.43 -7.48 8.83
C GLU A 94 -19.05 -7.05 10.17
N SER A 95 -18.78 -5.82 10.62
CA SER A 95 -19.22 -5.33 11.92
C SER A 95 -20.72 -5.00 12.01
N TRP A 96 -21.43 -4.93 10.88
CA TRP A 96 -22.87 -4.64 10.84
C TRP A 96 -23.48 -5.03 9.49
N LEU A 97 -24.82 -5.05 9.44
CA LEU A 97 -25.62 -5.37 8.25
C LEU A 97 -26.50 -4.18 7.84
N LEU A 98 -26.72 -4.03 6.53
CA LEU A 98 -27.74 -3.15 5.97
C LEU A 98 -29.14 -3.64 6.38
N ALA A 99 -30.16 -2.78 6.24
CA ALA A 99 -31.54 -3.14 6.57
C ALA A 99 -32.06 -4.39 5.83
N GLY A 100 -31.51 -4.70 4.66
CA GLY A 100 -31.82 -5.92 3.89
C GLY A 100 -31.02 -7.16 4.29
N GLY A 101 -30.21 -7.10 5.36
CA GLY A 101 -29.40 -8.21 5.87
C GLY A 101 -28.06 -8.44 5.15
N GLN A 102 -27.67 -7.57 4.21
CA GLN A 102 -26.40 -7.70 3.50
C GLN A 102 -25.27 -6.96 4.21
N HIS A 103 -24.04 -7.46 4.04
CA HIS A 103 -22.83 -6.74 4.46
C HIS A 103 -22.59 -5.50 3.58
N PRO A 104 -22.34 -4.32 4.18
CA PRO A 104 -21.99 -3.12 3.43
C PRO A 104 -20.64 -3.26 2.71
N MET A 105 -20.52 -2.56 1.59
CA MET A 105 -19.27 -2.45 0.83
C MET A 105 -18.72 -1.02 0.94
N ALA A 106 -17.54 -0.87 1.51
CA ALA A 106 -16.84 0.41 1.63
C ALA A 106 -15.73 0.53 0.58
N TYR A 107 -15.50 1.74 0.08
CA TYR A 107 -14.39 2.07 -0.80
C TYR A 107 -13.49 3.05 -0.04
N LEU A 108 -12.34 2.58 0.40
CA LEU A 108 -11.46 3.28 1.33
C LEU A 108 -10.11 3.56 0.70
N GLN A 109 -9.57 4.75 0.97
CA GLN A 109 -8.17 5.08 0.72
C GLN A 109 -7.27 4.39 1.76
N PRO A 110 -5.99 4.12 1.43
CA PRO A 110 -5.05 3.49 2.37
C PRO A 110 -4.89 4.23 3.70
N THR A 111 -5.18 5.53 3.75
CA THR A 111 -5.13 6.35 4.97
C THR A 111 -6.38 6.23 5.85
N GLN A 112 -7.41 5.51 5.39
CA GLN A 112 -8.70 5.39 6.07
C GLN A 112 -8.88 4.05 6.78
N TYR A 113 -7.88 3.17 6.72
CA TYR A 113 -7.87 1.89 7.39
C TYR A 113 -6.47 1.49 7.86
N GLU A 114 -6.41 0.53 8.78
CA GLU A 114 -5.20 -0.12 9.28
C GLU A 114 -5.37 -1.64 9.37
#